data_AF-A0A353PBM7-F1
#
_entry.id   AF-A0A353PBM7-F1
#
_cell.length_a   1.000
_cell.length_b   1.000
_cell.length_c   1.000
_cell.angle_alpha   90.00
_cell.angle_beta   90.00
_cell.angle_gamma   90.00
#
_symmetry.space_group_name_H-M   'P 1'
#
loop_
_entity.id
_entity.type
_entity.pdbx_description
1 polymer ?
#
loop_
_entity_poly.entity_id
_entity_poly.type
_entity_poly.pdbx_seq_one_letter_code
_entity_poly.pdbx_strand_id
1 'polypeptide(L)' 'SKWMAKRFMGVRVIEQPTSNLERWLVDTVARMARESQIGMPEVGIFDSPDPNAFATGMSRNNALVAVST' A
#
# COMPACT_ATOMS: atom_id res chain seq x y z
N SER A 1 -8.61 -2.71 14.29
CA SER A 1 -8.00 -3.77 13.46
C SER A 1 -6.90 -3.25 12.52
N LYS A 2 -7.06 -2.15 11.76
CA LYS A 2 -6.01 -1.59 10.86
C LYS A 2 -4.70 -1.17 11.57
N TRP A 3 -4.81 -0.54 12.74
CA TRP A 3 -3.66 -0.10 13.53
C TRP A 3 -2.79 -1.27 14.03
N MET A 4 -3.43 -2.39 14.42
CA MET A 4 -2.70 -3.61 14.78
C MET A 4 -1.95 -4.19 13.57
N ALA A 5 -2.57 -4.26 12.38
CA ALA A 5 -1.90 -4.77 11.18
C ALA A 5 -0.67 -3.94 10.78
N LYS A 6 -0.78 -2.59 10.81
CA LYS A 6 0.37 -1.70 10.54
C LYS A 6 1.52 -1.90 11.53
N ARG A 7 1.19 -2.08 12.82
CA ARG A 7 2.19 -2.22 13.89
C ARG A 7 2.81 -3.61 13.97
N PHE A 8 2.04 -4.66 13.66
CA PHE A 8 2.53 -6.05 13.68
C PHE A 8 3.34 -6.44 12.43
N MET A 9 2.98 -5.93 11.25
CA MET A 9 3.68 -6.25 10.00
C MET A 9 4.81 -5.26 9.66
N GLY A 10 4.99 -4.20 10.44
CA GLY A 10 6.03 -3.20 10.16
C GLY A 10 5.81 -2.43 8.85
N VAL A 11 4.56 -2.30 8.40
CA VAL A 11 4.25 -1.62 7.13
C VAL A 11 4.59 -0.14 7.26
N ARG A 12 5.58 0.30 6.48
CA ARG A 12 5.89 1.70 6.28
C ARG A 12 5.03 2.24 5.15
N VAL A 13 4.09 3.10 5.49
CA VAL A 13 3.27 3.81 4.51
C VAL A 13 4.15 4.82 3.77
N ILE A 14 4.04 4.84 2.45
CA ILE A 14 4.72 5.78 1.57
C ILE A 14 3.85 7.03 1.49
N GLU A 15 4.13 8.04 2.31
CA GLU A 15 3.48 9.35 2.21
C GLU A 15 4.12 10.20 1.10
N GLN A 16 5.45 10.10 0.95
CA GLN A 16 6.21 10.75 -0.10
C GLN A 16 7.22 9.73 -0.67
N PRO A 17 7.13 9.37 -1.97
CA PRO A 17 8.04 8.41 -2.56
C PRO A 17 9.45 9.00 -2.69
N THR A 18 10.42 8.32 -2.08
CA THR A 18 11.84 8.71 -2.03
C THR A 18 12.71 7.94 -3.01
N SER A 19 12.19 6.84 -3.58
CA SER A 19 12.88 6.03 -4.58
C SER A 19 12.04 5.83 -5.85
N ASN A 20 12.69 5.43 -6.95
CA ASN A 20 11.99 5.12 -8.21
C ASN A 20 11.00 3.96 -8.06
N LEU A 21 11.32 2.97 -7.22
CA LEU A 21 10.43 1.85 -6.93
C LEU A 21 9.16 2.31 -6.20
N GLU A 22 9.32 3.12 -5.15
CA GLU A 22 8.19 3.67 -4.40
C GLU A 22 7.29 4.53 -5.30
N ARG A 23 7.90 5.36 -6.15
CA ARG A 23 7.16 6.20 -7.10
C ARG A 23 6.37 5.36 -8.09
N TRP A 24 7.03 4.36 -8.70
CA TRP A 24 6.37 3.43 -9.61
C TRP A 24 5.20 2.70 -8.94
N LEU A 25 5.36 2.27 -7.68
CA LEU A 25 4.32 1.58 -6.93
C LEU A 25 3.13 2.50 -6.66
N VAL A 26 3.38 3.71 -6.14
CA VAL A 26 2.32 4.70 -5.86
C VAL A 26 1.56 5.08 -7.13
N ASP A 27 2.27 5.35 -8.23
CA ASP A 27 1.66 5.73 -9.51
C ASP A 27 0.83 4.58 -10.10
N THR A 28 1.32 3.35 -9.98
CA THR A 28 0.60 2.15 -10.44
C THR A 28 -0.70 1.95 -9.67
N VAL A 29 -0.66 2.03 -8.34
CA VAL A 29 -1.86 1.92 -7.50
C VAL A 29 -2.83 3.08 -7.77
N ALA A 30 -2.32 4.30 -7.95
CA ALA A 30 -3.13 5.46 -8.28
C ALA A 30 -3.88 5.29 -9.61
N ARG A 31 -3.22 4.73 -10.63
CA ARG A 31 -3.86 4.40 -11.91
C ARG A 31 -4.97 3.37 -11.73
N MET A 32 -4.69 2.26 -11.03
CA MET A 32 -5.68 1.21 -10.76
C MET A 32 -6.88 1.74 -9.96
N ALA A 33 -6.65 2.59 -8.98
CA ALA A 33 -7.70 3.20 -8.17
C ALA A 33 -8.62 4.10 -9.01
N ARG A 34 -8.05 4.90 -9.92
CA ARG A 34 -8.81 5.73 -10.87
C ARG A 34 -9.64 4.89 -11.83
N GLU A 35 -9.05 3.85 -12.42
CA GLU A 35 -9.74 2.91 -13.31
C GLU A 35 -10.89 2.19 -12.58
N SER A 36 -10.70 1.89 -11.30
CA SER A 36 -11.69 1.20 -10.45
C SER A 36 -12.70 2.14 -9.78
N GLN A 37 -12.58 3.46 -10.01
CA GLN A 37 -13.43 4.50 -9.41
C GLN A 37 -13.53 4.39 -7.88
N ILE A 38 -12.38 4.16 -7.23
CA ILE A 38 -12.24 4.11 -5.77
C ILE A 38 -11.32 5.23 -5.27
N GLY A 39 -11.45 5.58 -3.99
CA GLY A 39 -10.48 6.47 -3.35
C GLY A 39 -9.07 5.90 -3.36
N MET A 40 -8.06 6.78 -3.36
CA MET A 40 -6.65 6.37 -3.34
C MET A 40 -6.36 5.52 -2.10
N PRO A 41 -5.97 4.24 -2.25
CA PRO A 41 -5.52 3.43 -1.13
C PRO A 41 -4.25 4.01 -0.51
N GLU A 42 -4.07 3.77 0.79
CA GLU A 42 -2.74 3.90 1.39
C GLU A 42 -1.80 2.89 0.70
N VAL A 43 -0.59 3.30 0.38
CA VAL A 43 0.43 2.43 -0.22
C VAL A 43 1.57 2.30 0.77
N GLY A 44 2.05 1.09 1.00
CA GLY A 44 3.16 0.85 1.91
C GLY A 44 4.09 -0.26 1.44
N ILE A 45 5.22 -0.36 2.12
CA ILE A 45 6.14 -1.48 2.00
C ILE A 45 6.41 -2.09 3.36
N PHE A 46 6.78 -3.35 3.40
CA PHE A 46 7.22 -4.02 4.62
C PHE A 46 8.41 -4.92 4.29
N ASP A 47 9.30 -5.14 5.25
CA ASP A 47 10.42 -6.05 5.03
C ASP A 47 9.95 -7.50 5.14
N SER A 48 10.24 -8.30 4.12
CA SER A 48 10.00 -9.75 4.14
C SER A 48 11.01 -10.44 3.22
N PRO A 49 11.66 -11.53 3.67
CA PRO A 49 12.61 -12.27 2.85
C PRO A 49 11.95 -12.91 1.63
N ASP A 50 10.63 -13.14 1.69
CA ASP A 50 9.84 -13.72 0.61
C ASP A 50 9.02 -12.63 -0.11
N PRO A 51 8.95 -12.68 -1.46
CA PRO A 51 8.08 -11.81 -2.24
C PRO A 51 6.61 -11.99 -1.87
N ASN A 52 5.99 -10.95 -1.35
CA ASN A 52 4.60 -10.96 -0.89
C ASN A 52 3.92 -9.59 -1.08
N ALA A 53 2.62 -9.60 -1.28
CA ALA A 53 1.79 -8.39 -1.34
C ALA A 53 0.42 -8.67 -0.73
N PHE A 54 -0.12 -7.71 0.01
CA PHE A 54 -1.48 -7.82 0.53
C PHE A 54 -2.23 -6.49 0.40
N ALA A 55 -3.55 -6.62 0.19
CA ALA A 55 -4.46 -5.49 0.10
C ALA A 55 -5.63 -5.70 1.08
N THR A 56 -5.95 -4.69 1.87
CA THR A 56 -7.07 -4.73 2.82
C THR A 56 -7.79 -3.39 2.86
N GLY A 57 -9.13 -3.40 2.89
CA GLY A 57 -9.92 -2.18 2.96
C GLY A 57 -11.21 -2.41 3.73
N MET A 58 -11.45 -1.57 4.74
CA MET A 58 -12.67 -1.65 5.56
C MET A 58 -13.84 -0.91 4.88
N SER A 59 -13.56 -0.07 3.88
CA SER A 59 -14.53 0.53 2.95
C SER A 59 -13.85 0.85 1.61
N ARG A 60 -14.66 1.08 0.56
CA ARG A 60 -14.21 1.39 -0.81
C ARG A 60 -13.16 2.52 -0.87
N ASN A 61 -13.22 3.47 0.06
CA ASN A 61 -12.33 4.63 0.09
C ASN A 61 -11.26 4.57 1.19
N ASN A 62 -11.18 3.47 1.94
CA ASN A 62 -10.21 3.28 3.03
C ASN A 62 -9.46 1.94 2.87
N ALA A 63 -8.82 1.77 1.72
CA ALA A 63 -7.97 0.62 1.42
C ALA A 63 -6.49 0.89 1.78
N LEU A 64 -5.73 -0.19 1.95
CA LEU A 64 -4.27 -0.23 2.12
C LEU A 64 -3.73 -1.32 1.20
N VAL A 65 -2.71 -1.01 0.42
CA VAL A 65 -1.91 -1.95 -0.38
C VAL A 65 -0.50 -1.92 0.16
N ALA A 66 0.06 -3.08 0.49
CA ALA A 66 1.42 -3.20 0.97
C ALA A 66 2.18 -4.30 0.23
N VAL A 67 3.45 -4.05 -0.10
CA VAL A 67 4.31 -4.97 -0.86
C VAL A 67 5.62 -5.20 -0.09
N SER A 68 6.15 -6.41 -0.14
CA SER A 68 7.44 -6.72 0.48
C SER A 68 8.60 -6.09 -0.29
N THR A 69 9.62 -5.61 0.42
CA THR A 69 10.94 -5.26 -0.13
C THR A 69 12.04 -6.19 0.35
#